data_AF-A0A6U4UI67-F1
#
_entry.id   AF-A0A6U4UI67-F1
#
_cell.length_a   1.000
_cell.length_b   1.000
_cell.length_c   1.000
_cell.angle_alpha   90.00
_cell.angle_beta   90.00
_cell.angle_gamma   90.00
#
_symmetry.space_group_name_H-M   'P 1'
#
loop_
_entity.id
_entity.type
_entity.pdbx_description
1 polymer ?
#
loop_
_entity_poly.entity_id
_entity_poly.type
_entity_poly.pdbx_seq_one_letter_code
_entity_poly.pdbx_strand_id
1 'polypeptide(L)'
;ARYSIGGLDFSLDDIEHGVLRGSPEGDARSFSPADPRIRLKAGRVDPRLHFALNCGASSCPPIKIYDGGNLEEGLSLAAEAFCESDVSVEADTVTLSKILLWYGCDFGGSEEEVLQRLLGFMR
;
A
#
# COMPACT_ATOMS: atom_id res chain seq x y z
N ALA A 1 4.58 15.58 10.70
CA ALA A 1 4.02 15.52 12.07
C ALA A 1 4.50 14.24 12.75
N ARG A 2 4.48 14.17 14.10
CA ARG A 2 4.77 12.96 14.86
C ARG A 2 3.60 12.63 15.79
N TYR A 3 3.33 11.35 15.96
CA TYR A 3 2.25 10.81 16.78
C TYR A 3 2.86 9.93 17.88
N SER A 4 2.52 10.21 19.13
CA SER A 4 2.96 9.37 20.26
C SER A 4 1.90 8.31 20.54
N ILE A 5 2.25 7.04 20.29
CA ILE A 5 1.34 5.90 20.41
C ILE A 5 2.01 4.88 21.33
N GLY A 6 1.40 4.63 22.50
CA GLY A 6 1.95 3.69 23.48
C GLY A 6 3.37 4.04 23.97
N GLY A 7 3.72 5.34 23.99
CA GLY A 7 5.05 5.83 24.39
C GLY A 7 6.12 5.74 23.31
N LEU A 8 5.76 5.40 22.07
CA LEU A 8 6.64 5.37 20.91
C LEU A 8 6.20 6.44 19.90
N ASP A 9 7.16 7.13 19.29
CA ASP A 9 6.90 8.17 18.30
C ASP A 9 6.84 7.59 16.89
N PHE A 10 5.85 8.01 16.11
CA PHE A 10 5.65 7.62 14.72
C PHE A 10 5.46 8.84 13.82
N SER A 11 6.18 8.87 12.70
CA SER A 11 5.79 9.64 11.52
C SER A 11 4.79 8.85 10.66
N LEU A 12 4.23 9.49 9.62
CA LEU A 12 3.39 8.77 8.66
C LEU A 12 4.21 7.76 7.85
N ASP A 13 5.44 8.10 7.46
CA ASP A 13 6.40 7.15 6.85
C ASP A 13 6.66 5.93 7.74
N ASP A 14 6.85 6.13 9.05
CA ASP A 14 7.06 5.03 9.99
C ASP A 14 5.83 4.09 10.02
N ILE A 15 4.62 4.64 9.95
CA ILE A 15 3.38 3.86 9.95
C ILE A 15 3.23 3.13 8.61
N GLU A 16 3.45 3.80 7.48
CA GLU A 16 3.31 3.19 6.16
C GLU A 16 4.36 2.10 5.94
N HIS A 17 5.65 2.44 6.03
CA HIS A 17 6.74 1.57 5.64
C HIS A 17 7.18 0.64 6.77
N GLY A 18 7.20 1.14 8.00
CA GLY A 18 7.61 0.36 9.16
C GLY A 18 6.52 -0.60 9.66
N VAL A 19 5.26 -0.13 9.70
CA VAL A 19 4.14 -0.90 10.26
C VAL A 19 3.34 -1.62 9.16
N LEU A 20 2.65 -0.88 8.28
CA LEU A 20 1.66 -1.44 7.35
C LEU A 20 2.28 -2.30 6.25
N ARG A 21 3.42 -1.86 5.70
CA ARG A 21 4.20 -2.64 4.71
C ARG A 21 5.09 -3.71 5.34
N GLY A 22 5.03 -3.90 6.66
CA GLY A 22 5.74 -5.00 7.31
C GLY A 22 7.27 -4.82 7.42
N SER A 23 7.78 -3.59 7.27
CA SER A 23 9.22 -3.28 7.19
C SER A 23 9.94 -4.14 6.14
N PRO A 24 9.68 -3.93 4.83
CA PRO A 24 10.26 -4.75 3.78
C PRO A 24 11.79 -4.64 3.75
N GLU A 25 12.45 -5.76 3.46
CA GLU A 25 13.92 -5.78 3.32
C GLU A 25 14.35 -4.92 2.13
N GLY A 26 15.45 -4.16 2.31
CA GLY A 26 15.99 -3.28 1.27
C GLY A 26 15.31 -1.91 1.14
N ASP A 27 14.18 -1.66 1.82
CA ASP A 27 13.60 -0.31 1.90
C ASP A 27 14.29 0.49 3.01
N ALA A 28 14.88 1.63 2.64
CA ALA A 28 15.57 2.52 3.58
C ALA A 28 14.64 3.15 4.64
N ARG A 29 13.32 3.09 4.43
CA ARG A 29 12.30 3.60 5.35
C ARG A 29 11.80 2.54 6.34
N SER A 30 12.24 1.29 6.18
CA SER A 30 11.94 0.20 7.12
C SER A 30 12.58 0.44 8.48
N PHE A 31 11.93 -0.09 9.53
CA PHE A 31 12.52 -0.08 10.86
C PHE A 31 13.79 -0.94 10.91
N SER A 32 14.81 -0.46 11.62
CA SER A 32 15.98 -1.29 11.91
C SER A 32 15.61 -2.43 12.87
N PRO A 33 16.35 -3.56 12.89
CA PRO A 33 16.10 -4.64 13.84
C PRO A 33 16.20 -4.22 15.32
N ALA A 34 16.92 -3.14 15.62
CA ALA A 34 17.04 -2.59 16.97
C ALA A 34 15.94 -1.58 17.32
N ASP A 35 15.12 -1.17 16.35
CA ASP A 35 14.03 -0.24 16.59
C ASP A 35 12.90 -0.94 17.36
N PRO A 36 12.50 -0.46 18.55
CA PRO A 36 11.47 -1.11 19.35
C PRO A 36 10.09 -1.16 18.65
N ARG A 37 9.86 -0.33 17.63
CA ARG A 37 8.62 -0.29 16.84
C ARG A 37 8.49 -1.46 15.88
N ILE A 38 9.58 -2.19 15.57
CA ILE A 38 9.59 -3.37 14.66
C ILE A 38 8.57 -4.44 15.08
N ARG A 39 8.29 -4.56 16.39
CA ARG A 39 7.33 -5.52 16.96
C ARG A 39 5.87 -5.28 16.53
N LEU A 40 5.58 -4.10 15.99
CA LEU A 40 4.23 -3.70 15.57
C LEU A 40 3.97 -3.93 14.08
N LYS A 41 4.99 -4.36 13.32
CA LYS A 41 4.87 -4.54 11.88
C LYS A 41 3.82 -5.59 11.52
N ALA A 42 3.09 -5.35 10.43
CA ALA A 42 2.13 -6.31 9.90
C ALA A 42 2.85 -7.62 9.53
N GLY A 43 2.24 -8.76 9.89
CA GLY A 43 2.79 -10.08 9.57
C GLY A 43 2.66 -10.45 8.09
N ARG A 44 1.73 -9.81 7.37
CA ARG A 44 1.54 -9.95 5.92
C ARG A 44 1.19 -8.59 5.33
N VAL A 45 1.83 -8.24 4.22
CA VAL A 45 1.52 -7.02 3.48
C VAL A 45 0.21 -7.19 2.72
N ASP A 46 -0.67 -6.21 2.82
CA ASP A 46 -1.85 -6.09 1.97
C ASP A 46 -1.57 -5.05 0.87
N PRO A 47 -1.35 -5.47 -0.39
CA PRO A 47 -1.00 -4.54 -1.47
C PRO A 47 -2.05 -3.45 -1.72
N ARG A 48 -3.31 -3.67 -1.28
CA ARG A 48 -4.39 -2.68 -1.42
C ARG A 48 -4.12 -1.42 -0.60
N LEU A 49 -3.20 -1.45 0.37
CA LEU A 49 -2.78 -0.27 1.12
C LEU A 49 -2.29 0.86 0.19
N HIS A 50 -1.65 0.52 -0.93
CA HIS A 50 -1.12 1.48 -1.90
C HIS A 50 -2.21 2.28 -2.61
N PHE A 51 -3.42 1.74 -2.67
CA PHE A 51 -4.59 2.39 -3.28
C PHE A 51 -5.46 3.08 -2.23
N ALA A 52 -5.38 2.61 -0.98
CA ALA A 52 -6.18 3.10 0.12
C ALA A 52 -5.57 4.33 0.82
N LEU A 53 -4.23 4.43 0.84
CA LEU A 53 -3.52 5.54 1.44
C LEU A 53 -3.52 6.76 0.50
N ASN A 54 -3.93 7.89 1.05
CA ASN A 54 -4.00 9.16 0.32
C ASN A 54 -2.73 9.97 0.58
N CYS A 55 -2.14 10.49 -0.50
CA CYS A 55 -0.91 11.27 -0.47
C CYS A 55 -1.08 12.72 0.05
N GLY A 56 -2.32 13.17 0.24
CA GLY A 56 -2.69 14.54 0.60
C GLY A 56 -2.65 15.54 -0.55
N ALA A 57 -2.26 15.14 -1.76
CA ALA A 57 -2.23 16.02 -2.93
C ALA A 57 -3.65 16.34 -3.42
N SER A 58 -3.83 17.51 -4.03
CA SER A 58 -5.12 17.95 -4.58
C SER A 58 -5.68 17.03 -5.67
N SER A 59 -4.82 16.23 -6.31
CA SER A 59 -5.20 15.23 -7.32
C SER A 59 -5.53 13.85 -6.73
N CYS A 60 -5.28 13.63 -5.44
CA CYS A 60 -5.56 12.33 -4.81
C CYS A 60 -7.07 12.21 -4.49
N PRO A 61 -7.67 11.00 -4.55
CA PRO A 61 -9.10 10.78 -4.34
C PRO A 61 -9.53 11.15 -2.89
N PRO A 62 -10.82 11.36 -2.61
CA PRO A 62 -11.29 11.71 -1.26
C PRO A 62 -10.76 10.77 -0.18
N ILE A 63 -10.34 11.34 0.95
CA ILE A 63 -9.86 10.57 2.10
C ILE A 63 -11.01 9.69 2.62
N LYS A 64 -10.79 8.37 2.60
CA LYS A 64 -11.71 7.38 3.19
C LYS A 64 -11.36 7.16 4.67
N ILE A 65 -12.37 6.90 5.49
CA ILE A 65 -12.22 6.57 6.91
C ILE A 65 -12.42 5.07 7.06
N TYR A 66 -11.41 4.39 7.62
CA TYR A 66 -11.44 2.95 7.84
C TYR A 66 -11.61 2.61 9.32
N ASP A 67 -12.38 1.57 9.60
CA ASP A 67 -12.52 0.91 10.89
C ASP A 67 -12.58 -0.62 10.70
N GLY A 68 -12.63 -1.37 11.79
CA GLY A 68 -12.64 -2.84 11.72
C GLY A 68 -13.86 -3.45 11.02
N GLY A 69 -14.97 -2.72 10.93
CA GLY A 69 -16.20 -3.17 10.27
C GLY A 69 -16.22 -2.92 8.76
N ASN A 70 -15.51 -1.89 8.29
CA ASN A 70 -15.51 -1.49 6.87
C ASN A 70 -14.19 -1.74 6.14
N LEU A 71 -13.14 -2.21 6.83
CA LEU A 71 -11.78 -2.28 6.29
C LEU A 71 -11.71 -3.07 4.97
N GLU A 72 -12.28 -4.27 4.95
CA GLU A 72 -12.18 -5.17 3.79
C GLU A 72 -12.90 -4.62 2.56
N GLU A 73 -14.12 -4.11 2.75
CA GLU A 73 -14.90 -3.46 1.70
C GLU A 73 -14.19 -2.20 1.20
N GLY A 74 -13.70 -1.37 2.13
CA GLY A 74 -13.00 -0.14 1.82
C GLY A 74 -11.73 -0.37 1.00
N LEU A 75 -10.90 -1.36 1.39
CA LEU A 75 -9.68 -1.74 0.67
C LEU A 75 -10.01 -2.30 -0.72
N SER A 76 -11.05 -3.14 -0.81
CA SER A 76 -11.50 -3.70 -2.10
C SER A 76 -11.98 -2.61 -3.05
N LEU A 77 -12.82 -1.69 -2.58
CA LEU A 77 -13.30 -0.55 -3.37
C LEU A 77 -12.18 0.41 -3.78
N ALA A 78 -11.14 0.56 -2.94
CA ALA A 78 -9.97 1.37 -3.31
C ALA A 78 -9.16 0.71 -4.44
N ALA A 79 -8.97 -0.61 -4.36
CA ALA A 79 -8.26 -1.36 -5.40
C ALA A 79 -9.03 -1.41 -6.72
N GLU A 80 -10.34 -1.68 -6.67
CA GLU A 80 -11.24 -1.67 -7.83
C GLU A 80 -11.20 -0.31 -8.54
N ALA A 81 -11.43 0.77 -7.78
CA ALA A 81 -11.42 2.12 -8.34
C ALA A 81 -10.08 2.51 -8.96
N PHE A 82 -8.96 2.12 -8.34
CA PHE A 82 -7.63 2.36 -8.88
C PHE A 82 -7.41 1.58 -10.18
N CYS A 83 -7.79 0.30 -10.22
CA CYS A 83 -7.65 -0.51 -11.44
C CYS A 83 -8.52 0.03 -12.59
N GLU A 84 -9.71 0.54 -12.29
CA GLU A 84 -10.57 1.18 -13.30
C GLU A 84 -9.97 2.48 -13.86
N SER A 85 -9.24 3.25 -13.06
CA SER A 85 -8.71 4.56 -13.48
C SER A 85 -7.30 4.53 -14.05
N ASP A 86 -6.44 3.63 -13.56
CA ASP A 86 -4.98 3.70 -13.77
C ASP A 86 -4.39 2.46 -14.48
N VAL A 87 -5.23 1.48 -14.84
CA VAL A 87 -4.82 0.34 -15.68
C VAL A 87 -5.45 0.48 -17.06
N SER A 88 -4.62 0.63 -18.08
CA SER A 88 -5.06 0.64 -19.48
C SER A 88 -4.46 -0.55 -20.24
N VAL A 89 -5.28 -1.20 -21.05
CA VAL A 89 -4.87 -2.34 -21.88
C VAL A 89 -5.16 -1.99 -23.34
N GLU A 90 -4.10 -1.92 -24.14
CA GLU A 90 -4.18 -1.66 -25.58
C GLU A 90 -3.43 -2.77 -26.33
N ALA A 91 -4.17 -3.61 -27.05
CA ALA A 91 -3.66 -4.78 -27.77
C ALA A 91 -2.81 -5.71 -26.88
N ASP A 92 -1.49 -5.66 -26.99
CA ASP A 92 -0.51 -6.47 -26.25
C ASP A 92 0.23 -5.67 -25.17
N THR A 93 -0.14 -4.41 -24.96
CA THR A 93 0.52 -3.50 -24.03
C THR A 93 -0.39 -3.15 -22.86
N VAL A 94 0.12 -3.34 -21.64
CA VAL A 94 -0.54 -2.89 -20.40
C VAL A 94 0.19 -1.67 -19.87
N THR A 95 -0.51 -0.55 -19.74
CA THR A 95 0.01 0.67 -19.13
C THR A 95 -0.46 0.75 -17.68
N LEU A 96 0.50 0.96 -16.78
CA LEU A 96 0.33 0.94 -15.34
C LEU A 96 0.87 2.22 -14.69
N SER A 97 0.30 2.62 -13.56
CA SER A 97 0.83 3.70 -12.74
C SER A 97 2.21 3.37 -12.16
N LYS A 98 3.04 4.41 -11.98
CA LYS A 98 4.37 4.31 -11.35
C LYS A 98 4.34 3.79 -9.92
N ILE A 99 3.19 3.77 -9.26
CA ILE A 99 3.04 3.15 -7.94
C ILE A 99 3.48 1.67 -7.98
N LEU A 100 3.21 0.98 -9.09
CA LEU A 100 3.59 -0.43 -9.28
C LEU A 100 5.07 -0.59 -9.65
N LEU A 101 5.72 0.47 -10.14
CA LEU A 101 7.17 0.50 -10.30
C LEU A 101 7.86 0.66 -8.94
N TRP A 102 7.33 1.51 -8.06
CA TRP A 102 7.95 1.80 -6.76
C TRP A 102 7.67 0.73 -5.70
N TYR A 103 6.48 0.12 -5.77
CA TYR A 103 6.00 -0.81 -4.74
C TYR A 103 5.65 -2.19 -5.30
N GLY A 104 6.06 -2.53 -6.51
CA GLY A 104 5.75 -3.81 -7.17
C GLY A 104 6.09 -5.04 -6.32
N CYS A 105 7.13 -4.97 -5.50
CA CYS A 105 7.51 -6.05 -4.58
C CYS A 105 6.43 -6.39 -3.53
N ASP A 106 5.50 -5.48 -3.25
CA ASP A 106 4.39 -5.73 -2.34
C ASP A 106 3.23 -6.47 -3.03
N PHE A 107 3.23 -6.52 -4.36
CA PHE A 107 2.21 -7.19 -5.19
C PHE A 107 2.65 -8.60 -5.62
N GLY A 108 3.94 -8.77 -5.91
CA GLY A 108 4.58 -10.02 -6.33
C GLY A 108 6.08 -9.86 -6.61
N GLY A 109 6.77 -10.98 -6.81
CA GLY A 109 8.20 -11.03 -7.13
C GLY A 109 8.53 -10.93 -8.64
N SER A 110 7.51 -10.95 -9.51
CA SER A 110 7.66 -10.80 -10.95
C SER A 110 6.55 -9.94 -11.55
N GLU A 111 6.75 -9.47 -12.79
CA GLU A 111 5.74 -8.70 -13.52
C GLU A 111 4.45 -9.50 -13.70
N GLU A 112 4.56 -10.81 -13.96
CA GLU A 112 3.41 -11.70 -14.07
C GLU A 112 2.63 -11.79 -12.76
N GLU A 113 3.30 -11.92 -11.62
CA GLU A 113 2.63 -11.96 -10.31
C GLU A 113 1.95 -10.63 -9.98
N VAL A 114 2.57 -9.50 -10.35
CA VAL A 114 1.96 -8.17 -10.22
C VAL A 114 0.68 -8.10 -11.05
N LEU A 115 0.74 -8.49 -12.33
CA LEU A 115 -0.43 -8.49 -13.22
C LEU A 115 -1.54 -9.43 -12.72
N GLN A 116 -1.19 -10.64 -12.26
CA GLN A 116 -2.15 -11.57 -11.67
C GLN A 116 -2.81 -10.99 -10.42
N ARG A 117 -2.06 -10.25 -9.60
CA ARG A 117 -2.60 -9.57 -8.42
C ARG A 117 -3.60 -8.49 -8.82
N LEU A 118 -3.29 -7.66 -9.82
CA LEU A 118 -4.18 -6.61 -10.32
C LEU A 118 -5.45 -7.17 -10.95
N LEU A 119 -5.34 -8.26 -11.71
CA LEU A 119 -6.51 -8.96 -12.26
C LEU A 119 -7.46 -9.42 -11.14
N GLY A 120 -6.94 -9.78 -9.98
CA GLY A 120 -7.75 -10.11 -8.80
C GLY A 120 -8.50 -8.92 -8.17
N PHE A 121 -8.16 -7.68 -8.54
CA PHE A 121 -8.84 -6.47 -8.08
C PHE A 121 -9.82 -5.91 -9.11
N MET A 122 -9.68 -6.30 -10.38
CA MET A 122 -10.59 -5.93 -11.46
C MET A 122 -11.85 -6.79 -11.36
N ARG A 123 -13.02 -6.16 -11.40
CA ARG A 123 -14.31 -6.86 -11.51
C ARG A 123 -14.75 -7.03 -12.95
#